data_AF-A0A2N7DU25-F1
#
_entry.id   AF-A0A2N7DU25-F1
#
_cell.length_a   1.000
_cell.length_b   1.000
_cell.length_c   1.000
_cell.angle_alpha   90.00
_cell.angle_beta   90.00
_cell.angle_gamma   90.00
#
_symmetry.space_group_name_H-M   'P 1'
#
loop_
_entity.id
_entity.type
_entity.pdbx_description
1 polymer ?
#
loop_
_entity_poly.entity_id
_entity_poly.type
_entity_poly.pdbx_seq_one_letter_code
_entity_poly.pdbx_strand_id
1 'polypeptide(L)'
;MIELVDYIRLLSKDGRLVTAEQVIAVAGLDLEIEDVEVAHQALIEDSQYQDIAIIAAETEHYFYSKKFIVRSYATQWVGVKDGKLIETMADYIRRYSSMGELVAASNFTHPPYNLEHSALVGLIERFDQTAGCEDIHFQLDAQSYETKSEGYFFSIKTMTTTYAKVLADHDPFEWSA
;
A
#
# COMPACT_ATOMS: atom_id res chain seq x y z
N MET A 1 -27.83 9.11 -1.52
CA MET A 1 -26.56 9.85 -1.32
C MET A 1 -25.88 9.47 0.00
N ILE A 2 -26.57 9.54 1.15
CA ILE A 2 -26.04 9.08 2.46
C ILE A 2 -25.58 7.60 2.39
N GLU A 3 -26.43 6.70 1.88
CA GLU A 3 -26.10 5.27 1.82
C GLU A 3 -24.86 4.95 0.97
N LEU A 4 -24.61 5.74 -0.08
CA LEU A 4 -23.45 5.60 -0.97
C LEU A 4 -22.15 5.98 -0.25
N VAL A 5 -22.15 7.13 0.42
CA VAL A 5 -20.98 7.63 1.14
C VAL A 5 -20.68 6.71 2.33
N ASP A 6 -21.72 6.24 3.02
CA ASP A 6 -21.56 5.30 4.12
C ASP A 6 -21.05 3.94 3.63
N TYR A 7 -21.44 3.49 2.43
CA TYR A 7 -20.85 2.32 1.79
C TYR A 7 -19.35 2.50 1.49
N ILE A 8 -18.95 3.64 0.90
CA ILE A 8 -17.52 3.95 0.67
C ILE A 8 -16.75 3.93 2.00
N ARG A 9 -17.29 4.57 3.04
CA ARG A 9 -16.68 4.62 4.38
C ARG A 9 -16.56 3.24 5.01
N LEU A 10 -17.60 2.41 4.89
CA LEU A 10 -17.62 1.05 5.40
C LEU A 10 -16.48 0.23 4.77
N LEU A 11 -16.36 0.24 3.44
CA LEU A 11 -15.31 -0.51 2.76
C LEU A 11 -13.91 0.08 3.03
N SER A 12 -13.81 1.40 3.15
CA SER A 12 -12.55 2.06 3.51
C SER A 12 -12.06 1.66 4.89
N LYS A 13 -12.98 1.47 5.85
CA LYS A 13 -12.65 0.98 7.19
C LYS A 13 -12.02 -0.41 7.16
N ASP A 14 -12.40 -1.23 6.18
CA ASP A 14 -11.85 -2.56 5.94
C ASP A 14 -10.63 -2.54 4.99
N GLY A 15 -10.08 -1.36 4.69
CA GLY A 15 -8.91 -1.20 3.83
C GLY A 15 -9.18 -1.44 2.34
N ARG A 16 -10.43 -1.31 1.89
CA ARG A 16 -10.85 -1.53 0.50
C ARG A 16 -11.24 -0.22 -0.18
N LEU A 17 -10.93 -0.16 -1.47
CA LEU A 17 -11.37 0.88 -2.39
C LEU A 17 -12.57 0.36 -3.19
N VAL A 18 -13.45 1.26 -3.63
CA VAL A 18 -14.66 0.91 -4.39
C VAL A 18 -14.71 1.62 -5.73
N THR A 19 -15.21 0.95 -6.76
CA THR A 19 -15.36 1.51 -8.10
C THR A 19 -16.64 2.33 -8.21
N ALA A 20 -16.73 3.19 -9.24
CA ALA A 20 -17.98 3.87 -9.58
C ALA A 20 -19.11 2.87 -9.86
N GLU A 21 -18.84 1.78 -10.57
CA GLU A 21 -19.81 0.74 -10.88
C GLU A 21 -20.38 0.07 -9.61
N GLN A 22 -19.52 -0.31 -8.66
CA GLN A 22 -19.94 -0.89 -7.39
C GLN A 22 -20.83 0.08 -6.60
N VAL A 23 -20.46 1.36 -6.63
CA VAL A 23 -21.19 2.43 -5.97
C VAL A 23 -22.59 2.63 -6.59
N ILE A 24 -22.68 2.65 -7.93
CA ILE A 24 -23.95 2.77 -8.67
C ILE A 24 -24.85 1.57 -8.37
N ALA A 25 -24.29 0.35 -8.42
CA ALA A 25 -25.03 -0.89 -8.17
C ALA A 25 -25.65 -0.93 -6.76
N VAL A 26 -24.92 -0.47 -5.74
CA VAL A 26 -25.42 -0.41 -4.36
C VAL A 26 -26.49 0.67 -4.19
N ALA A 27 -26.36 1.79 -4.89
CA ALA A 27 -27.34 2.87 -4.80
C ALA A 27 -28.68 2.54 -5.49
N GLY A 28 -28.75 1.44 -6.25
CA GLY A 28 -29.93 1.07 -7.03
C GLY A 28 -30.28 2.13 -8.09
N LEU A 29 -29.28 2.89 -8.52
CA LEU A 29 -29.42 3.98 -9.45
C LEU A 29 -29.06 3.48 -10.85
N ASP A 30 -29.97 3.64 -11.82
CA ASP A 30 -29.62 3.56 -13.26
C ASP A 30 -28.90 4.85 -13.67
N LEU A 31 -27.85 5.22 -12.93
CA LEU A 31 -27.07 6.42 -13.20
C LEU A 31 -25.91 6.05 -14.12
N GLU A 32 -25.96 6.54 -15.34
CA GLU A 32 -24.76 6.69 -16.17
C GLU A 32 -23.97 7.87 -15.60
N ILE A 33 -22.88 7.57 -14.88
CA ILE A 33 -21.90 8.60 -14.52
C ILE A 33 -21.07 8.86 -15.78
N GLU A 34 -21.40 9.94 -16.51
CA GLU A 34 -20.63 10.35 -17.69
C GLU A 34 -19.19 10.74 -17.34
N ASP A 35 -19.01 11.44 -16.21
CA ASP A 35 -17.70 11.86 -15.72
C ASP A 35 -17.61 11.69 -14.20
N VAL A 36 -16.74 10.77 -13.79
CA VAL A 36 -16.55 10.37 -12.39
C VAL A 36 -15.88 11.48 -11.56
N GLU A 37 -15.00 12.28 -12.17
CA GLU A 37 -14.28 13.35 -11.48
C GLU A 37 -15.19 14.55 -11.22
N VAL A 38 -16.03 14.90 -12.20
CA VAL A 38 -17.06 15.94 -12.03
C VAL A 38 -18.08 15.52 -10.97
N ALA A 39 -18.53 14.27 -11.01
CA ALA A 39 -19.44 13.73 -9.99
C ALA A 39 -18.81 13.74 -8.59
N HIS A 40 -17.53 13.40 -8.47
CA HIS A 40 -16.78 13.50 -7.22
C HIS A 40 -16.68 14.96 -6.72
N GLN A 41 -16.37 15.90 -7.61
CA GLN A 41 -16.24 17.30 -7.26
C GLN A 41 -17.55 17.86 -6.70
N ALA A 42 -18.68 17.55 -7.33
CA ALA A 42 -20.00 17.92 -6.84
C ALA A 42 -20.33 17.26 -5.48
N LEU A 43 -19.92 16.00 -5.28
CA LEU A 43 -20.13 15.31 -4.02
C LEU A 43 -19.41 16.01 -2.85
N ILE A 44 -18.17 16.45 -3.04
CA ILE A 44 -17.36 17.05 -1.96
C ILE A 44 -17.65 18.53 -1.71
N GLU A 45 -18.51 19.18 -2.50
CA GLU A 45 -19.04 20.51 -2.18
C GLU A 45 -19.85 20.49 -0.89
N ASP A 46 -20.50 19.36 -0.60
CA ASP A 46 -21.08 19.13 0.71
C ASP A 46 -19.97 18.84 1.73
N SER A 47 -19.85 19.73 2.71
CA SER A 47 -18.88 19.63 3.81
C SER A 47 -18.89 18.27 4.51
N GLN A 48 -20.03 17.57 4.53
CA GLN A 48 -20.16 16.28 5.19
C GLN A 48 -19.47 15.13 4.42
N TYR A 49 -19.09 15.35 3.15
CA TYR A 49 -18.49 14.35 2.25
C TYR A 49 -17.05 14.69 1.81
N GLN A 50 -16.45 15.75 2.35
CA GLN A 50 -15.07 16.15 2.01
C GLN A 50 -14.01 15.09 2.34
N ASP A 51 -14.34 14.08 3.14
CA ASP A 51 -13.47 12.93 3.39
C ASP A 51 -13.37 11.97 2.21
N ILE A 52 -14.34 11.98 1.29
CA ILE A 52 -14.32 11.09 0.13
C ILE A 52 -13.28 11.59 -0.87
N ALA A 53 -12.34 10.71 -1.21
CA ALA A 53 -11.31 10.92 -2.20
C ALA A 53 -11.49 9.95 -3.36
N ILE A 54 -11.00 10.37 -4.51
CA ILE A 54 -10.91 9.57 -5.73
C ILE A 54 -9.42 9.33 -6.06
N ILE A 55 -9.12 8.18 -6.64
CA ILE A 55 -7.81 7.86 -7.22
C ILE A 55 -8.02 7.15 -8.55
N ALA A 56 -7.31 7.61 -9.58
CA ALA A 56 -7.34 6.98 -10.90
C ALA A 56 -6.44 5.73 -10.90
N ALA A 57 -6.97 4.64 -11.45
CA ALA A 57 -6.22 3.47 -11.89
C ALA A 57 -6.02 3.51 -13.41
N GLU A 58 -5.46 2.44 -14.00
CA GLU A 58 -5.31 2.37 -15.46
C GLU A 58 -6.64 2.33 -16.22
N THR A 59 -7.66 1.67 -15.66
CA THR A 59 -8.93 1.41 -16.37
C THR A 59 -10.12 2.16 -15.82
N GLU A 60 -10.08 2.56 -14.55
CA GLU A 60 -11.23 3.14 -13.84
C GLU A 60 -10.78 3.97 -12.64
N HIS A 61 -11.73 4.66 -12.02
CA HIS A 61 -11.49 5.39 -10.77
C HIS A 61 -12.03 4.63 -9.57
N TYR A 62 -11.29 4.79 -8.48
CA TYR A 62 -11.62 4.22 -7.18
C TYR A 62 -11.89 5.31 -6.15
N PHE A 63 -12.86 5.05 -5.28
CA PHE A 63 -13.22 5.91 -4.16
C PHE A 63 -12.78 5.30 -2.83
N TYR A 64 -12.40 6.17 -1.90
CA TYR A 64 -12.13 5.83 -0.51
C TYR A 64 -12.38 7.03 0.41
N SER A 65 -12.53 6.77 1.70
CA SER A 65 -12.58 7.82 2.72
C SER A 65 -11.19 8.05 3.32
N LYS A 66 -10.74 9.31 3.27
CA LYS A 66 -9.52 9.82 3.94
C LYS A 66 -9.57 9.69 5.47
N LYS A 67 -10.73 9.38 6.05
CA LYS A 67 -10.84 9.08 7.49
C LYS A 67 -10.19 7.75 7.87
N PHE A 68 -10.12 6.81 6.93
CA PHE A 68 -9.64 5.44 7.19
C PHE A 68 -8.42 5.07 6.34
N ILE A 69 -8.34 5.60 5.12
CA ILE A 69 -7.27 5.27 4.18
C ILE A 69 -6.46 6.52 3.84
N VAL A 70 -5.14 6.41 4.03
CA VAL A 70 -4.19 7.43 3.57
C VAL A 70 -3.87 7.24 2.08
N ARG A 71 -3.51 8.32 1.39
CA ARG A 71 -3.25 8.31 -0.05
C ARG A 71 -2.19 7.29 -0.46
N SER A 72 -1.11 7.13 0.32
CA SER A 72 -0.05 6.16 0.00
C SER A 72 -0.55 4.72 -0.01
N TYR A 73 -1.46 4.37 0.91
CA TYR A 73 -2.09 3.04 0.92
C TYR A 73 -3.01 2.88 -0.30
N ALA A 74 -3.83 3.89 -0.63
CA ALA A 74 -4.68 3.86 -1.83
C ALA A 74 -3.86 3.66 -3.11
N THR A 75 -2.72 4.35 -3.25
CA THR A 75 -1.80 4.16 -4.38
C THR A 75 -1.24 2.75 -4.46
N GLN A 76 -0.85 2.15 -3.33
CA GLN A 76 -0.37 0.77 -3.28
C GLN A 76 -1.49 -0.22 -3.66
N TRP A 77 -2.69 -0.01 -3.12
CA TRP A 77 -3.86 -0.84 -3.42
C TRP A 77 -4.19 -0.85 -4.91
N VAL A 78 -4.21 0.33 -5.54
CA VAL A 78 -4.43 0.45 -6.99
C VAL A 78 -3.32 -0.22 -7.78
N GLY A 79 -2.05 0.01 -7.43
CA GLY A 79 -0.95 -0.63 -8.18
C GLY A 79 -0.93 -2.15 -8.04
N VAL A 80 -1.31 -2.71 -6.88
CA VAL A 80 -1.51 -4.17 -6.74
C VAL A 80 -2.65 -4.65 -7.65
N LYS A 81 -3.76 -3.90 -7.71
CA LYS A 81 -4.89 -4.21 -8.58
C LYS A 81 -4.53 -4.17 -10.07
N ASP A 82 -3.67 -3.22 -10.46
CA ASP A 82 -3.14 -3.05 -11.83
C ASP A 82 -1.99 -4.03 -12.16
N GLY A 83 -1.71 -5.01 -11.30
CA GLY A 83 -0.65 -6.00 -11.53
C GLY A 83 0.78 -5.49 -11.32
N LYS A 84 0.95 -4.26 -10.83
CA LYS A 84 2.24 -3.59 -10.57
C LYS A 84 2.78 -3.89 -9.16
N LEU A 85 2.72 -5.18 -8.79
CA LEU A 85 3.06 -5.62 -7.44
C LEU A 85 4.52 -5.28 -7.09
N ILE A 86 5.47 -5.56 -7.97
CA ILE A 86 6.89 -5.35 -7.68
C ILE A 86 7.22 -3.86 -7.63
N GLU A 87 6.70 -3.06 -8.56
CA GLU A 87 6.92 -1.62 -8.59
C GLU A 87 6.40 -0.95 -7.32
N THR A 88 5.17 -1.29 -6.90
CA THR A 88 4.57 -0.71 -5.69
C THR A 88 5.32 -1.10 -4.42
N MET A 89 5.82 -2.33 -4.32
CA MET A 89 6.63 -2.77 -3.18
C MET A 89 8.01 -2.07 -3.19
N ALA A 90 8.65 -1.94 -4.35
CA ALA A 90 9.93 -1.24 -4.47
C ALA A 90 9.80 0.24 -4.04
N ASP A 91 8.74 0.92 -4.47
CA ASP A 91 8.49 2.31 -4.09
C ASP A 91 8.14 2.46 -2.61
N TYR A 92 7.42 1.48 -2.04
CA TYR A 92 7.22 1.40 -0.60
C TYR A 92 8.55 1.31 0.15
N ILE A 93 9.42 0.38 -0.25
CA ILE A 93 10.74 0.17 0.35
C ILE A 93 11.61 1.42 0.24
N ARG A 94 11.66 2.05 -0.94
CA ARG A 94 12.42 3.28 -1.17
C ARG A 94 11.96 4.42 -0.28
N ARG A 95 10.65 4.60 -0.15
CA ARG A 95 10.07 5.65 0.71
C ARG A 95 10.47 5.46 2.17
N TYR A 96 10.39 4.24 2.70
CA TYR A 96 10.84 3.97 4.08
C TYR A 96 12.35 4.12 4.23
N SER A 97 13.12 3.64 3.25
CA SER A 97 14.58 3.78 3.27
C SER A 97 15.02 5.25 3.23
N SER A 98 14.29 6.13 2.55
CA SER A 98 14.59 7.57 2.53
C SER A 98 14.23 8.28 3.83
N MET A 99 13.37 7.66 4.66
CA MET A 99 13.06 8.10 6.02
C MET A 99 14.02 7.48 7.06
N GLY A 100 14.94 6.62 6.64
CA GLY A 100 15.87 5.91 7.53
C GLY A 100 15.24 4.71 8.24
N GLU A 101 14.20 4.12 7.67
CA GLU A 101 13.46 2.99 8.24
C GLU A 101 13.62 1.72 7.39
N LEU A 102 13.62 0.57 8.06
CA LEU A 102 13.62 -0.75 7.44
C LEU A 102 12.19 -1.22 7.17
N VAL A 103 11.99 -2.01 6.11
CA VAL A 103 10.70 -2.65 5.83
C VAL A 103 10.78 -4.13 6.15
N ALA A 104 10.13 -4.57 7.24
CA ALA A 104 10.00 -5.99 7.53
C ALA A 104 9.30 -6.73 6.38
N ALA A 105 9.81 -7.89 5.98
CA ALA A 105 9.23 -8.69 4.90
C ALA A 105 7.77 -9.12 5.20
N SER A 106 7.48 -9.37 6.47
CA SER A 106 6.12 -9.68 6.95
C SER A 106 5.11 -8.57 6.69
N ASN A 107 5.52 -7.31 6.51
CA ASN A 107 4.60 -6.24 6.14
C ASN A 107 3.85 -6.55 4.83
N PHE A 108 4.45 -7.35 3.94
CA PHE A 108 3.86 -7.75 2.68
C PHE A 108 2.86 -8.90 2.78
N THR A 109 2.69 -9.52 3.95
CA THR A 109 1.60 -10.48 4.20
C THR A 109 0.28 -9.80 4.55
N HIS A 110 0.30 -8.48 4.77
CA HIS A 110 -0.87 -7.68 5.10
C HIS A 110 -1.41 -6.94 3.88
N PRO A 111 -2.65 -6.42 3.93
CA PRO A 111 -3.17 -5.53 2.90
C PRO A 111 -2.24 -4.33 2.67
N PRO A 112 -2.09 -3.85 1.43
CA PRO A 112 -2.83 -4.29 0.24
C PRO A 112 -2.20 -5.51 -0.49
N TYR A 113 -1.04 -5.99 -0.05
CA TYR A 113 -0.25 -6.99 -0.78
C TYR A 113 -0.73 -8.42 -0.54
N ASN A 114 -1.13 -8.76 0.68
CA ASN A 114 -1.69 -10.06 1.09
C ASN A 114 -0.87 -11.26 0.55
N LEU A 115 0.45 -11.18 0.57
CA LEU A 115 1.29 -12.28 0.11
C LEU A 115 1.30 -13.41 1.14
N GLU A 116 1.23 -14.64 0.64
CA GLU A 116 1.50 -15.82 1.48
C GLU A 116 2.98 -15.82 1.90
N HIS A 117 3.28 -16.35 3.09
CA HIS A 117 4.65 -16.43 3.60
C HIS A 117 5.58 -17.19 2.63
N SER A 118 5.06 -18.21 1.94
CA SER A 118 5.80 -18.95 0.92
C SER A 118 6.14 -18.10 -0.31
N ALA A 119 5.32 -17.10 -0.64
CA ALA A 119 5.55 -16.18 -1.74
C ALA A 119 6.61 -15.10 -1.40
N LEU A 120 6.84 -14.83 -0.11
CA LEU A 120 7.90 -13.89 0.32
C LEU A 120 9.29 -14.39 -0.04
N VAL A 121 9.52 -15.71 0.02
CA VAL A 121 10.83 -16.31 -0.30
C VAL A 121 11.22 -16.04 -1.76
N GLY A 122 10.26 -16.09 -2.68
CA GLY A 122 10.48 -15.77 -4.09
C GLY A 122 10.54 -14.27 -4.39
N LEU A 123 10.25 -13.40 -3.42
CA LEU A 123 10.20 -11.95 -3.65
C LEU A 123 11.58 -11.37 -3.96
N ILE A 124 12.62 -11.88 -3.29
CA ILE A 124 14.01 -11.47 -3.49
C ILE A 124 14.42 -11.72 -4.94
N GLU A 125 14.22 -12.95 -5.42
CA GLU A 125 14.52 -13.33 -6.81
C GLU A 125 13.74 -12.47 -7.82
N ARG A 126 12.48 -12.13 -7.50
CA ARG A 126 11.67 -11.26 -8.36
C ARG A 126 12.21 -9.83 -8.44
N PHE A 127 12.67 -9.25 -7.33
CA PHE A 127 13.32 -7.94 -7.37
C PHE A 127 14.60 -7.97 -8.22
N ASP A 128 15.44 -9.00 -8.04
CA ASP A 128 16.69 -9.16 -8.82
C ASP A 128 16.42 -9.31 -10.34
N GLN A 129 15.30 -9.92 -10.71
CA GLN A 129 14.89 -10.12 -12.10
C GLN A 129 14.12 -8.93 -12.71
N THR A 130 13.76 -7.93 -11.90
CA THR A 130 12.95 -6.80 -12.37
C THR A 130 13.83 -5.58 -12.61
N ALA A 131 13.87 -5.13 -13.87
CA ALA A 131 14.60 -3.92 -14.25
C ALA A 131 14.11 -2.70 -13.44
N GLY A 132 15.07 -1.90 -12.96
CA GLY A 132 14.78 -0.75 -12.12
C GLY A 132 14.57 -1.07 -10.64
N CYS A 133 14.77 -2.33 -10.20
CA CYS A 133 14.76 -2.74 -8.79
C CYS A 133 16.14 -3.15 -8.24
N GLU A 134 17.22 -2.85 -8.97
CA GLU A 134 18.60 -3.22 -8.61
C GLU A 134 19.06 -2.59 -7.29
N ASP A 135 18.37 -1.53 -6.85
CA ASP A 135 18.63 -0.89 -5.57
C ASP A 135 17.94 -1.53 -4.37
N ILE A 136 17.03 -2.49 -4.59
CA ILE A 136 16.24 -3.11 -3.52
C ILE A 136 17.01 -4.32 -2.98
N HIS A 137 17.41 -4.24 -1.72
CA HIS A 137 18.16 -5.29 -1.04
C HIS A 137 17.31 -5.89 0.08
N PHE A 138 17.48 -7.20 0.27
CA PHE A 138 16.95 -7.94 1.41
C PHE A 138 18.10 -8.39 2.30
N GLN A 139 17.88 -8.35 3.61
CA GLN A 139 18.76 -8.97 4.58
C GLN A 139 17.95 -9.79 5.57
N LEU A 140 18.41 -11.01 5.84
CA LEU A 140 17.84 -11.87 6.88
C LEU A 140 18.05 -11.24 8.25
N ASP A 141 17.07 -11.44 9.12
CA ASP A 141 17.22 -11.12 10.54
C ASP A 141 18.29 -12.04 11.15
N ALA A 142 19.29 -11.46 11.81
CA ALA A 142 20.37 -12.21 12.45
C ALA A 142 19.87 -13.10 13.58
N GLN A 143 18.70 -12.82 14.16
CA GLN A 143 18.11 -13.60 15.24
C GLN A 143 17.21 -14.74 14.75
N SER A 144 16.79 -14.73 13.48
CA SER A 144 15.91 -15.75 12.91
C SER A 144 16.69 -16.74 12.05
N TYR A 145 17.26 -17.76 12.70
CA TYR A 145 18.02 -18.81 12.01
C TYR A 145 17.12 -19.88 11.36
N GLU A 146 15.81 -19.85 11.56
CA GLU A 146 14.90 -20.95 11.22
C GLU A 146 14.01 -20.69 9.99
N THR A 147 13.74 -19.43 9.62
CA THR A 147 12.84 -19.08 8.50
C THR A 147 13.48 -18.10 7.52
N LYS A 148 13.71 -18.54 6.27
CA LYS A 148 14.28 -17.73 5.17
C LYS A 148 13.41 -16.53 4.73
N SER A 149 12.30 -16.28 5.41
CA SER A 149 11.35 -15.21 5.13
C SER A 149 11.35 -14.10 6.19
N GLU A 150 12.10 -14.28 7.28
CA GLU A 150 12.20 -13.30 8.36
C GLU A 150 13.44 -12.43 8.15
N GLY A 151 13.18 -11.16 7.85
CA GLY A 151 14.18 -10.18 7.51
C GLY A 151 13.54 -8.90 7.04
N TYR A 152 14.36 -8.04 6.44
CA TYR A 152 13.94 -6.71 6.07
C TYR A 152 14.49 -6.28 4.70
N PHE A 153 13.71 -5.44 4.04
CA PHE A 153 14.04 -4.80 2.79
C PHE A 153 14.48 -3.36 3.00
N PHE A 154 15.38 -2.92 2.14
CA PHE A 154 15.81 -1.53 2.05
C PHE A 154 16.32 -1.17 0.65
N SER A 155 16.38 0.13 0.35
CA SER A 155 16.96 0.66 -0.87
C SER A 155 18.35 1.23 -0.63
N ILE A 156 19.33 0.78 -1.42
CA ILE A 156 20.70 1.32 -1.39
C ILE A 156 20.84 2.71 -2.03
N LYS A 157 19.77 3.25 -2.62
CA LYS A 157 19.76 4.63 -3.12
C LYS A 157 19.91 5.65 -1.99
N THR A 158 19.38 5.34 -0.80
CA THR A 158 19.36 6.25 0.34
C THR A 158 19.90 5.65 1.63
N MET A 159 20.11 4.34 1.68
CA MET A 159 20.58 3.64 2.88
C MET A 159 21.68 2.62 2.58
N THR A 160 22.82 2.76 3.24
CA THR A 160 23.90 1.78 3.11
C THR A 160 23.56 0.47 3.83
N THR A 161 24.11 -0.66 3.34
CA THR A 161 23.99 -1.96 4.02
C THR A 161 24.50 -1.92 5.46
N THR A 162 25.58 -1.19 5.73
CA THR A 162 26.12 -1.03 7.09
C THR A 162 25.11 -0.34 8.01
N TYR A 163 24.47 0.74 7.53
CA TYR A 163 23.47 1.45 8.32
C TYR A 163 22.22 0.60 8.54
N ALA A 164 21.76 -0.13 7.52
CA ALA A 164 20.63 -1.04 7.65
C ALA A 164 20.87 -2.15 8.70
N LYS A 165 22.10 -2.67 8.80
CA LYS A 165 22.49 -3.61 9.88
C LYS A 165 22.37 -2.99 11.26
N VAL A 166 22.90 -1.78 11.44
CA VAL A 166 22.82 -1.06 12.72
C VAL A 166 21.37 -0.84 13.14
N LEU A 167 20.48 -0.52 12.20
CA LEU A 167 19.05 -0.35 12.49
C LEU A 167 18.37 -1.67 12.89
N ALA A 168 18.78 -2.79 12.31
CA ALA A 168 18.22 -4.11 12.63
C ALA A 168 18.73 -4.66 13.96
N ASP A 169 19.99 -4.37 14.32
CA ASP A 169 20.61 -4.76 15.57
C ASP A 169 20.12 -3.91 16.76
N HIS A 170 19.37 -2.83 16.51
CA HIS A 170 18.90 -1.93 17.56
C HIS A 170 17.72 -2.56 18.31
N ASP A 171 18.01 -3.16 19.47
CA ASP A 171 16.99 -3.57 20.43
C ASP A 171 16.29 -2.30 20.98
N PRO A 172 14.95 -2.15 20.82
CA PRO A 172 14.23 -1.01 21.38
C PRO A 172 14.29 -0.92 22.92
N PHE A 173 14.78 -1.96 23.62
CA PHE A 173 14.90 -2.00 25.07
C PHE A 173 16.28 -1.62 25.63
N GLU A 174 17.31 -1.39 24.81
CA GLU A 174 18.68 -1.11 25.31
C GLU A 174 18.82 0.18 26.13
N TRP A 175 17.86 1.11 26.05
CA TRP A 175 17.89 2.40 26.78
C TRP A 175 16.81 2.53 27.86
N SER A 176 16.16 1.42 28.24
CA SER A 176 15.20 1.39 29.37
C SER A 176 15.90 0.86 30.64
N ALA A 177 16.86 1.61 31.17
CA ALA A 177 17.50 1.34 32.47
C ALA A 177 17.56 2.61 33.33
#